data_AF-A0A524JD62-F1
#
_entry.id   AF-A0A524JD62-F1
#
_cell.length_a   1.000
_cell.length_b   1.000
_cell.length_c   1.000
_cell.angle_alpha   90.00
_cell.angle_beta   90.00
_cell.angle_gamma   90.00
#
_symmetry.space_group_name_H-M   'P 1'
#
loop_
_entity.id
_entity.type
_entity.pdbx_description
1 polymer ?
#
loop_
_entity_poly.entity_id
_entity_poly.type
_entity_poly.pdbx_seq_one_letter_code
_entity_poly.pdbx_strand_id
1 'polypeptide(L)' 'MILSSLVIVFMRRFVVLLVALGISSVALAIIFAILGAAYASSFELSVGVGLVSVLLIIATSLTRGGRVKDDQA' A
#
# COMPACT_ATOMS: atom_id res chain seq x y z
N MET A 1 2.45 4.68 -11.52
CA MET A 1 3.39 5.10 -10.46
C MET A 1 3.36 6.61 -10.23
N ILE A 2 3.66 7.46 -11.22
CA ILE A 2 3.67 8.94 -11.04
C ILE A 2 2.24 9.50 -10.91
N LEU A 3 1.35 9.16 -11.84
CA LEU A 3 -0.04 9.65 -11.83
C LEU A 3 -0.80 9.14 -10.58
N SER A 4 -0.57 7.87 -10.22
CA SER A 4 -1.10 7.23 -9.01
C SER A 4 -0.66 7.97 -7.73
N SER A 5 0.62 8.34 -7.66
CA SER A 5 1.21 9.05 -6.51
C SER A 5 0.63 10.45 -6.33
N LEU A 6 0.35 11.15 -7.45
CA LEU A 6 -0.25 12.49 -7.39
C LEU A 6 -1.69 12.47 -6.86
N VAL A 7 -2.47 11.47 -7.28
CA VAL A 7 -3.86 11.25 -6.79
C VAL A 7 -3.88 10.85 -5.32
N ILE A 8 -2.90 10.03 -4.90
CA ILE A 8 -2.68 9.60 -3.50
C ILE A 8 -2.51 10.82 -2.58
N VAL A 9 -1.63 11.77 -2.91
CA VAL A 9 -1.34 12.93 -2.05
C VAL A 9 -2.57 13.81 -1.78
N PHE A 10 -3.53 13.85 -2.69
CA PHE A 10 -4.77 14.63 -2.51
C PHE A 10 -5.83 13.92 -1.66
N MET A 11 -5.63 12.64 -1.34
CA MET A 11 -6.64 11.79 -0.70
C MET A 11 -6.56 11.91 0.83
N ARG A 12 -7.60 12.47 1.47
CA ARG A 12 -7.70 12.55 2.95
C ARG A 12 -7.95 11.20 3.65
N ARG A 13 -8.15 10.11 2.91
CA ARG A 13 -8.50 8.79 3.44
C ARG A 13 -7.32 7.82 3.36
N PHE A 14 -6.72 7.50 4.51
CA PHE A 14 -5.61 6.55 4.64
C PHE A 14 -5.88 5.19 3.96
N VAL A 15 -7.08 4.65 4.06
CA VAL A 15 -7.43 3.37 3.41
C VAL A 15 -7.26 3.46 1.88
N VAL A 16 -7.60 4.59 1.27
CA VAL A 16 -7.46 4.77 -0.18
C VAL A 16 -6.00 4.89 -0.59
N LEU A 17 -5.18 5.54 0.24
CA LEU A 17 -3.72 5.58 0.06
C LEU A 17 -3.14 4.15 0.02
N LEU A 18 -3.55 3.28 0.93
CA LEU A 18 -3.06 1.89 1.00
C LEU A 18 -3.43 1.05 -0.22
N VAL A 19 -4.70 1.14 -0.65
CA VAL A 19 -5.16 0.42 -1.84
C VAL A 19 -4.43 0.90 -3.10
N ALA A 20 -4.27 2.22 -3.25
CA ALA A 20 -3.56 2.80 -4.38
C ALA A 20 -2.07 2.43 -4.38
N LEU A 21 -1.43 2.36 -3.21
CA LEU A 21 -0.07 1.84 -3.05
C LEU A 21 0.04 0.38 -3.52
N GLY A 22 -0.87 -0.49 -3.06
CA GLY A 22 -0.90 -1.89 -3.48
C GLY A 22 -1.04 -2.05 -4.99
N ILE A 23 -1.98 -1.31 -5.61
CA ILE A 23 -2.15 -1.30 -7.07
C ILE A 23 -0.87 -0.85 -7.79
N SER A 24 -0.19 0.17 -7.26
CA SER A 24 1.05 0.66 -7.86
C SER A 24 2.20 -0.35 -7.79
N SER A 25 2.29 -1.14 -6.71
CA SER A 25 3.30 -2.18 -6.55
C SER A 25 3.00 -3.40 -7.44
N VAL A 26 1.73 -3.78 -7.62
CA VAL A 26 1.34 -4.80 -8.61
C VAL A 26 1.76 -4.39 -10.02
N ALA A 27 1.52 -3.13 -10.40
CA ALA A 27 1.95 -2.62 -11.70
C ALA A 27 3.48 -2.70 -11.87
N LEU A 28 4.24 -2.46 -10.80
CA LEU A 28 5.70 -2.57 -10.82
C LEU A 28 6.18 -4.02 -10.98
N ALA A 29 5.54 -4.96 -10.27
CA ALA A 29 5.82 -6.39 -10.40
C ALA A 29 5.53 -6.91 -11.82
N ILE A 30 4.47 -6.42 -12.46
CA ILE A 30 4.15 -6.72 -13.87
C ILE A 30 5.24 -6.17 -14.80
N ILE A 31 5.73 -4.95 -14.56
CA ILE A 31 6.84 -4.38 -15.34
C ILE A 31 8.10 -5.25 -15.20
N PHE A 32 8.45 -5.71 -13.99
CA PHE A 32 9.57 -6.62 -13.81
C PHE A 32 9.37 -7.97 -14.51
N ALA A 33 8.13 -8.49 -14.57
CA ALA A 33 7.82 -9.70 -15.31
C ALA A 33 8.03 -9.50 -16.82
N ILE A 34 7.54 -8.38 -17.37
CA ILE A 34 7.71 -8.03 -18.80
C ILE A 34 9.19 -7.84 -19.16
N LEU A 35 9.98 -7.28 -18.25
CA LEU A 35 11.43 -7.10 -18.43
C LEU A 35 12.25 -8.40 -18.28
N GLY A 36 11.61 -9.55 -18.05
CA GLY A 36 12.28 -10.84 -17.89
C GLY A 36 12.93 -11.06 -16.52
N ALA A 37 12.69 -10.18 -15.55
CA ALA A 37 13.25 -10.26 -14.20
C ALA A 37 12.33 -11.07 -13.27
N ALA A 38 12.26 -12.39 -13.49
CA ALA A 38 11.34 -13.29 -12.78
C ALA A 38 11.49 -13.25 -11.24
N TYR A 39 12.73 -13.24 -10.74
CA TYR A 39 12.99 -13.11 -9.30
C TYR A 39 12.51 -11.75 -8.76
N ALA A 40 12.89 -10.64 -9.40
CA ALA A 40 12.49 -9.30 -8.98
C ALA A 40 10.97 -9.12 -8.98
N SER A 41 10.27 -9.64 -9.99
CA SER A 41 8.82 -9.63 -10.08
C SER A 41 8.17 -10.37 -8.91
N SER A 42 8.63 -11.59 -8.62
CA SER A 42 8.09 -12.42 -7.53
C SER A 42 8.38 -11.82 -6.16
N PHE A 43 9.57 -11.23 -5.98
CA PHE A 43 9.94 -10.53 -4.75
C PHE A 43 9.10 -9.27 -4.53
N GLU A 44 8.87 -8.47 -5.58
CA GLU A 44 8.04 -7.27 -5.49
C GLU A 44 6.56 -7.61 -5.21
N LEU A 45 6.03 -8.67 -5.81
CA LEU A 45 4.70 -9.18 -5.49
C LEU A 45 4.59 -9.68 -4.03
N SER A 46 5.59 -10.40 -3.53
CA SER A 46 5.54 -10.90 -2.15
C SER A 46 5.73 -9.78 -1.12
N VAL A 47 6.74 -8.93 -1.31
CA VAL A 47 7.15 -7.93 -0.33
C VAL A 47 6.37 -6.64 -0.50
N GLY A 48 6.35 -6.08 -1.70
CA GLY A 48 5.67 -4.81 -1.99
C GLY A 48 4.15 -4.93 -1.92
N VAL A 49 3.57 -5.91 -2.62
CA VAL A 49 2.11 -6.11 -2.62
C VAL A 49 1.65 -6.84 -1.35
N GLY A 50 2.35 -7.89 -0.92
CA GLY A 50 1.98 -8.68 0.25
C GLY A 50 2.34 -8.00 1.57
N LEU A 51 3.62 -8.08 1.97
CA LEU A 51 4.09 -7.71 3.31
C LEU A 51 3.85 -6.24 3.64
N VAL A 52 4.25 -5.30 2.78
CA VAL A 52 4.13 -3.86 3.04
C VAL A 52 2.66 -3.44 3.14
N SER A 53 1.78 -3.95 2.27
CA SER A 53 0.34 -3.66 2.35
C SER A 53 -0.26 -4.14 3.67
N VAL A 54 0.05 -5.37 4.08
CA VAL A 54 -0.45 -5.93 5.34
C VAL A 54 0.04 -5.12 6.53
N LEU A 55 1.35 -4.80 6.59
CA LEU A 55 1.91 -3.99 7.68
C LEU A 55 1.26 -2.61 7.76
N LEU A 56 1.04 -1.95 6.62
CA LEU A 56 0.38 -0.65 6.59
C LEU A 56 -1.10 -0.73 6.99
N ILE A 57 -1.81 -1.78 6.58
CA ILE A 57 -3.20 -2.01 7.02
C ILE A 57 -3.25 -2.21 8.54
N ILE A 58 -2.35 -3.04 9.10
CA ILE A 58 -2.27 -3.27 10.54
C ILE A 58 -1.96 -1.96 11.28
N ALA A 59 -0.93 -1.22 10.84
CA ALA A 59 -0.51 0.03 11.47
C ALA A 59 -1.62 1.09 11.45
N THR A 60 -2.31 1.25 10.32
CA THR A 60 -3.43 2.18 10.20
C THR A 60 -4.65 1.72 11.01
N SER A 61 -4.90 0.41 11.10
CA SER A 61 -5.96 -0.15 11.94
C SER A 61 -5.70 0.10 13.42
N LEU A 62 -4.46 -0.09 13.89
CA LEU A 62 -4.05 0.23 15.26
C LEU A 62 -4.23 1.72 15.56
N THR A 63 -3.81 2.59 14.64
CA THR A 63 -3.91 4.05 14.81
C THR A 63 -5.36 4.51 14.88
N ARG A 64 -6.27 3.86 14.14
CA ARG A 64 -7.70 4.18 14.16
C ARG A 64 -8.40 3.64 15.42
N GLY A 65 -8.00 2.47 15.92
CA GLY A 65 -8.50 1.91 17.18
C GLY A 65 -8.10 2.72 18.41
N GLY A 66 -6.94 3.38 18.38
CA GLY A 66 -6.46 4.24 19.47
C GLY A 66 -7.23 5.56 19.67
N ARG A 67 -8.06 5.98 18.70
CA ARG A 67 -8.86 7.22 18.80
C ARG A 67 -10.29 7.03 19.35
N VAL A 68 -10.65 5.83 19.81
CA VAL A 68 -12.01 5.52 20.31
C VAL A 68 -12.08 5.57 21.85
N LYS A 69 -11.05 6.05 22.54
CA LYS A 69 -10.98 5.97 24.01
C LYS A 69 -10.45 7.25 24.68
N ASP A 70 -10.95 8.41 24.24
CA ASP A 70 -10.77 9.71 24.92
C ASP A 70 -12.04 10.58 24.94
N ASP A 71 -13.19 10.06 24.48
CA ASP A 71 -14.49 10.79 24.48
C ASP A 71 -15.46 10.26 25.56
N GLN A 72 -14.93 9.79 26.70
CA GLN A 72 -15.75 9.57 27.91
C GLN A 72 -15.04 10.18 29.11
N ALA A 73 -15.03 11.52 29.13
CA ALA A 73 -14.89 12.35 30.32
C ALA A 73 -16.28 12.65 30.90
#